data_AF-A0A3Q2GWR6-F1
#
_entry.id   AF-A0A3Q2GWR6-F1
#
_cell.length_a   1.000
_cell.length_b   1.000
_cell.length_c   1.000
_cell.angle_alpha   90.00
_cell.angle_beta   90.00
_cell.angle_gamma   90.00
#
_symmetry.space_group_name_H-M   'P 1'
#
loop_
_entity.id
_entity.type
_entity.pdbx_description
1 polymer ?
#
loop_
_entity_poly.entity_id
_entity_poly.type
_entity_poly.pdbx_seq_one_letter_code
_entity_poly.pdbx_strand_id
1 'polypeptide(L)'
;MAGEACETPASELQVEDENELPVIQLCGLVEELSYGNSALKTETEMFEKYYNKLEPRDQRLPPLSEIKISGAEFAQLRGRRRSKSRIGIDRALGLSVDQKCELVQKELEDTKEEIRHMRANAERDMQHHEAIIEEAEIRWAEVQREVHEFEKDVVKTISKKKGSILATQKVMKYIEDMNRRRDSIKDKLRLKNVSLKVQRKKVLSQLRQKEEVGEALHDVDFQQLKIENAQFLEAIETRNQELIQLKLASGNTLQVLNTYKSKLQRAMEMSSSLNKEILLRNELLEKIERETIQVEEDRAKAEALNKKLRKQLAEFRAPQVMGYVREKILNGDLEKSIKMWERKVEIAEK
;
A
#
# COMPACT_ATOMS: atom_id res chain seq x y z
N MET A 1 9.29 -89.92 14.53
CA MET A 1 10.63 -90.35 14.06
C MET A 1 11.03 -89.44 12.92
N ALA A 2 12.33 -89.24 12.77
CA ALA A 2 12.97 -88.34 11.81
C ALA A 2 12.40 -88.44 10.39
N GLY A 3 12.36 -87.31 9.68
CA GLY A 3 12.10 -87.22 8.24
C GLY A 3 13.17 -86.34 7.61
N GLU A 4 13.91 -86.94 6.69
CA GLU A 4 15.14 -86.49 6.04
C GLU A 4 14.99 -85.29 5.10
N ALA A 5 16.14 -84.66 4.86
CA ALA A 5 16.41 -83.58 3.93
C ALA A 5 16.14 -83.93 2.45
N CYS A 6 15.88 -82.92 1.61
CA CYS A 6 16.80 -82.55 0.52
C CYS A 6 16.34 -81.27 -0.22
N GLU A 7 17.27 -80.31 -0.31
CA GLU A 7 17.61 -79.46 -1.46
C GLU A 7 16.56 -78.62 -2.23
N THR A 8 16.73 -77.30 -2.07
CA THR A 8 16.47 -76.14 -2.95
C THR A 8 16.96 -76.30 -4.40
N PRO A 9 16.41 -75.57 -5.42
CA PRO A 9 16.83 -74.17 -5.64
C PRO A 9 15.83 -73.17 -6.28
N ALA A 10 16.06 -71.91 -5.91
CA ALA A 10 15.98 -70.63 -6.65
C ALA A 10 14.93 -70.40 -7.75
N SER A 11 14.15 -69.31 -7.63
CA SER A 11 14.31 -68.12 -8.50
C SER A 11 13.33 -66.99 -8.17
N GLU A 12 13.82 -65.76 -8.41
CA GLU A 12 13.09 -64.52 -8.72
C GLU A 12 12.42 -63.72 -7.58
N LEU A 13 13.22 -62.82 -6.98
CA LEU A 13 12.75 -61.48 -6.67
C LEU A 13 13.70 -60.47 -7.34
N GLN A 14 13.11 -59.67 -8.22
CA GLN A 14 13.76 -58.62 -8.99
C GLN A 14 14.50 -57.64 -8.09
N VAL A 15 15.79 -57.46 -8.37
CA VAL A 15 16.57 -56.30 -7.93
C VAL A 15 16.18 -55.17 -8.87
N GLU A 16 15.35 -54.23 -8.39
CA GLU A 16 15.16 -52.94 -9.04
C GLU A 16 16.47 -52.14 -8.94
N ASP A 17 17.07 -51.93 -10.11
CA ASP A 17 17.93 -50.81 -10.53
C ASP A 17 18.40 -49.85 -9.43
N GLU A 18 19.70 -49.90 -9.12
CA GLU A 18 20.38 -48.78 -8.51
C GLU A 18 20.38 -47.60 -9.50
N ASN A 19 19.63 -46.55 -9.17
CA ASN A 19 19.56 -45.30 -9.93
C ASN A 19 20.94 -44.61 -10.02
N GLU A 20 21.75 -44.95 -11.02
CA GLU A 20 22.94 -44.17 -11.39
C GLU A 20 22.50 -42.85 -12.06
N LEU A 21 22.42 -41.78 -11.27
CA LEU A 21 22.17 -40.43 -11.75
C LEU A 21 23.29 -40.02 -12.74
N PRO A 22 22.96 -39.46 -13.93
CA PRO A 22 23.95 -38.94 -14.88
C PRO A 22 24.94 -37.97 -14.21
N VAL A 23 26.21 -37.99 -14.61
CA VAL A 23 27.32 -37.18 -14.02
C VAL A 23 26.96 -35.70 -13.83
N ILE A 24 26.19 -35.11 -14.75
CA ILE A 24 25.73 -33.72 -14.67
C ILE A 24 24.79 -33.50 -13.47
N GLN A 25 23.91 -34.46 -13.17
CA GLN A 25 23.02 -34.43 -12.03
C GLN A 25 23.78 -34.64 -10.71
N LEU A 26 24.82 -35.50 -10.72
CA LEU A 26 25.72 -35.65 -9.57
C LEU A 26 26.53 -34.37 -9.29
N CYS A 27 27.04 -33.69 -10.31
CA CYS A 27 27.71 -32.40 -10.14
C CYS A 27 26.77 -31.35 -9.53
N GLY A 28 25.53 -31.26 -10.02
CA GLY A 28 24.52 -30.37 -9.45
C GLY A 28 24.22 -30.67 -7.98
N LEU A 29 24.09 -31.96 -7.63
CA LEU A 29 23.87 -32.39 -6.24
C LEU A 29 25.07 -32.06 -5.33
N VAL A 30 26.30 -32.22 -5.83
CA VAL A 30 27.52 -31.86 -5.08
C VAL A 30 27.60 -30.36 -4.84
N GLU A 31 27.26 -29.53 -5.82
CA GLU A 31 27.20 -28.07 -5.66
C GLU A 31 26.14 -27.66 -4.63
N GLU A 32 24.94 -28.25 -4.70
CA GLU A 32 23.85 -27.98 -3.77
C GLU A 32 24.20 -28.40 -2.33
N LEU A 33 24.75 -29.60 -2.15
CA LEU A 33 25.22 -30.09 -0.85
C LEU A 33 26.41 -29.29 -0.33
N SER A 34 27.32 -28.85 -1.19
CA SER A 34 28.45 -27.99 -0.82
C SER A 34 27.95 -26.64 -0.29
N TYR A 35 26.98 -26.03 -0.98
CA TYR A 35 26.34 -24.80 -0.53
C TYR A 35 25.62 -24.97 0.80
N GLY A 36 24.82 -26.04 0.95
CA GLY A 36 24.13 -26.37 2.20
C GLY A 36 25.11 -26.60 3.36
N ASN A 37 26.18 -27.36 3.13
CA ASN A 37 27.22 -27.60 4.13
C ASN A 37 27.95 -26.31 4.52
N SER A 38 28.19 -25.40 3.57
CA SER A 38 28.78 -24.09 3.84
C SER A 38 27.88 -23.26 4.75
N ALA A 39 26.57 -23.20 4.47
CA ALA A 39 25.61 -22.48 5.29
C ALA A 39 25.50 -23.04 6.72
N LEU A 40 25.46 -24.38 6.85
CA LEU A 40 25.47 -25.04 8.17
C LEU A 40 26.76 -24.78 8.93
N LYS A 41 27.89 -24.73 8.23
CA LYS A 41 29.19 -24.39 8.83
C LYS A 41 29.21 -22.95 9.34
N THR A 42 28.72 -21.98 8.57
CA THR A 42 28.65 -20.58 9.04
C THR A 42 27.70 -20.42 10.22
N GLU A 43 26.57 -21.15 10.22
CA GLU A 43 25.65 -21.19 11.36
C GLU A 43 26.32 -21.80 12.61
N THR A 44 27.07 -22.88 12.44
CA THR A 44 27.80 -23.55 13.54
C THR A 44 28.89 -22.64 14.11
N GLU A 45 29.68 -21.99 13.26
CA GLU A 45 30.72 -21.04 13.67
C GLU A 45 30.13 -19.85 14.44
N MET A 46 28.97 -19.34 13.99
CA MET A 46 28.23 -18.30 14.68
C MET A 46 27.79 -18.73 16.09
N PHE A 47 27.23 -19.93 16.23
CA PHE A 47 26.84 -20.46 17.54
C PHE A 47 28.05 -20.76 18.43
N GLU A 48 29.16 -21.24 17.87
CA GLU A 48 30.41 -21.43 18.62
C GLU A 48 30.96 -20.10 19.14
N LYS A 49 30.99 -19.04 18.31
CA LYS A 49 31.38 -17.69 18.74
C LYS A 49 30.50 -17.19 19.88
N TYR A 50 29.19 -17.42 19.80
CA TYR A 50 28.26 -17.07 20.87
C TYR A 50 28.51 -17.86 22.15
N TYR A 51 28.67 -19.17 22.04
CA TYR A 51 28.93 -20.07 23.16
C TYR A 51 30.23 -19.68 23.88
N ASN A 52 31.30 -19.42 23.13
CA ASN A 52 32.60 -18.98 23.65
C ASN A 52 32.54 -17.61 24.34
N LYS A 53 31.59 -16.74 23.97
CA LYS A 53 31.34 -15.44 24.63
C LYS A 53 30.53 -15.61 25.94
N LEU A 54 29.74 -16.68 26.07
CA LEU A 54 28.88 -16.96 27.24
C LEU A 54 29.57 -17.75 28.35
N GLU A 55 30.60 -18.55 28.04
CA GLU A 55 31.37 -19.23 29.08
C GLU A 55 32.16 -18.20 29.92
N PRO A 56 31.96 -18.18 31.26
CA PRO A 56 32.85 -17.45 32.15
C PRO A 56 34.28 -17.94 31.94
N ARG A 57 35.23 -17.01 31.84
CA ARG A 57 36.67 -17.26 31.63
C ARG A 57 37.28 -18.28 32.62
N ASP A 58 36.57 -18.60 33.71
CA ASP A 58 36.93 -19.52 34.79
C ASP A 58 36.59 -21.00 34.52
N GLN A 59 35.93 -21.34 33.41
CA GLN A 59 35.55 -22.73 33.06
C GLN A 59 36.21 -23.25 31.78
N ARG A 60 37.34 -22.69 31.36
CA ARG A 60 38.17 -23.34 30.33
C ARG A 60 38.70 -24.69 30.84
N LEU A 61 38.01 -25.78 30.49
CA LEU A 61 38.64 -27.09 30.45
C LEU A 61 39.71 -27.06 29.34
N PRO A 62 40.93 -27.58 29.59
CA PRO A 62 41.96 -27.61 28.57
C PRO A 62 41.46 -28.35 27.32
N PRO A 63 41.90 -27.97 26.11
CA PRO A 63 41.58 -28.69 24.89
C PRO A 63 41.91 -30.18 25.05
N LEU A 64 40.98 -31.06 24.68
CA LEU A 64 41.13 -32.53 24.69
C LEU A 64 42.20 -33.06 23.70
N SER A 65 43.10 -32.22 23.21
CA SER A 65 44.21 -32.60 22.35
C SER A 65 45.52 -32.90 23.11
N GLU A 66 45.57 -32.75 24.44
CA GLU A 66 46.78 -33.02 25.25
C GLU A 66 46.62 -34.06 26.37
N ILE A 67 45.58 -34.90 26.35
CA ILE A 67 45.53 -36.07 27.24
C ILE A 67 46.07 -37.29 26.51
N LYS A 68 47.37 -37.56 26.65
CA LYS A 68 47.96 -38.87 26.32
C LYS A 68 47.44 -39.91 27.31
N ILE A 69 46.32 -40.53 27.01
CA ILE A 69 45.82 -41.70 27.76
C ILE A 69 46.53 -42.94 27.22
N SER A 70 47.45 -43.52 28.01
CA SER A 70 47.99 -44.85 27.69
C SER A 70 46.89 -45.91 27.90
N GLY A 71 46.81 -46.88 27.00
CA GLY A 71 45.73 -47.90 26.96
C GLY A 71 45.63 -48.83 28.17
N ALA A 72 46.45 -48.65 29.21
CA ALA A 72 46.49 -49.51 30.40
C ALA A 72 45.60 -49.03 31.56
N GLU A 73 45.06 -47.81 31.55
CA GLU A 73 44.25 -47.28 32.66
C GLU A 73 42.72 -47.39 32.44
N PHE A 74 42.29 -47.92 31.30
CA PHE A 74 40.87 -48.05 30.97
C PHE A 74 40.16 -49.20 31.72
N ALA A 75 40.90 -50.12 32.34
CA ALA A 75 40.36 -51.36 32.91
C ALA A 75 40.05 -51.31 34.42
N GLN A 76 40.46 -50.27 35.16
CA GLN A 76 40.32 -50.23 36.63
C GLN A 76 39.19 -49.32 37.16
N LEU A 77 38.40 -48.69 36.29
CA LEU A 77 37.27 -47.83 36.69
C LEU A 77 35.89 -48.53 36.71
N ARG A 78 35.81 -49.86 36.57
CA ARG A 78 34.60 -50.63 36.92
C ARG A 78 34.54 -50.89 38.44
N GLY A 79 34.42 -49.81 39.22
CA GLY A 79 34.42 -49.89 40.67
C GLY A 79 33.72 -48.72 41.32
N ARG A 80 32.39 -48.83 41.45
CA ARG A 80 31.58 -48.18 42.49
C ARG A 80 31.69 -46.64 42.57
N ARG A 81 30.93 -45.93 41.73
CA ARG A 81 30.49 -44.55 42.04
C ARG A 81 28.98 -44.48 42.13
N ARG A 82 28.53 -44.16 43.35
CA ARG A 82 27.16 -43.86 43.74
C ARG A 82 26.50 -42.92 42.74
N SER A 83 25.27 -43.25 42.35
CA SER A 83 24.29 -42.32 41.79
C SER A 83 24.13 -41.14 42.74
N LYS A 84 24.82 -40.03 42.45
CA LYS A 84 24.44 -38.71 42.90
C LYS A 84 23.80 -38.07 41.69
N SER A 85 22.47 -38.01 41.73
CA SER A 85 21.65 -37.27 40.78
C SER A 85 22.30 -35.91 40.54
N ARG A 86 22.84 -35.70 39.33
CA ARG A 86 22.97 -34.35 38.81
C ARG A 86 21.54 -33.87 38.63
N ILE A 87 21.08 -33.15 39.65
CA ILE A 87 20.03 -32.15 39.60
C ILE A 87 20.18 -31.42 38.27
N GLY A 88 19.04 -31.32 37.57
CA GLY A 88 18.91 -30.93 36.17
C GLY A 88 20.05 -30.04 35.69
N ILE A 89 20.87 -30.61 34.79
CA ILE A 89 21.28 -29.82 33.65
C ILE A 89 19.96 -29.46 33.02
N ASP A 90 19.52 -28.24 33.34
CA ASP A 90 18.43 -27.56 32.70
C ASP A 90 18.50 -27.98 31.24
N ARG A 91 17.42 -28.56 30.72
CA ARG A 91 17.29 -28.84 29.29
C ARG A 91 17.95 -27.66 28.61
N ALA A 92 18.98 -27.87 27.80
CA ALA A 92 19.48 -26.83 26.93
C ALA A 92 18.26 -26.43 26.08
N LEU A 93 17.51 -25.44 26.58
CA LEU A 93 16.33 -24.93 25.94
C LEU A 93 16.92 -24.32 24.69
N GLY A 94 16.70 -25.01 23.57
CA GLY A 94 17.16 -24.52 22.29
C GLY A 94 16.77 -23.06 22.17
N LEU A 95 17.70 -22.24 21.69
CA LEU A 95 17.46 -20.80 21.52
C LEU A 95 16.11 -20.60 20.84
N SER A 96 15.28 -19.72 21.40
CA SER A 96 14.04 -19.30 20.75
C SER A 96 14.38 -18.77 19.34
N VAL A 97 13.41 -18.84 18.42
CA VAL A 97 13.57 -18.27 17.08
C VAL A 97 13.98 -16.79 17.17
N ASP A 98 13.41 -16.05 18.12
CA ASP A 98 13.76 -14.64 18.36
C ASP A 98 15.21 -14.48 18.81
N GLN A 99 15.69 -15.32 19.74
CA GLN A 99 17.08 -15.30 20.22
C GLN A 99 18.07 -15.69 19.12
N LYS A 100 17.70 -16.63 18.24
CA LYS A 100 18.50 -16.98 17.06
C LYS A 100 18.56 -15.81 16.08
N CYS A 101 17.43 -15.13 15.83
CA CYS A 101 17.37 -13.95 14.96
C CYS A 101 18.24 -12.80 15.51
N GLU A 102 18.17 -12.52 16.81
CA GLU A 102 19.03 -11.52 17.48
C GLU A 102 20.52 -11.88 17.33
N LEU A 103 20.87 -13.15 17.51
CA LEU A 103 22.24 -13.60 17.37
C LEU A 103 22.76 -13.47 15.93
N VAL A 104 21.94 -13.87 14.95
CA VAL A 104 22.26 -13.72 13.53
C VAL A 104 22.44 -12.24 13.16
N GLN A 105 21.58 -11.35 13.67
CA GLN A 105 21.71 -9.91 13.45
C GLN A 105 23.01 -9.36 14.05
N LYS A 106 23.36 -9.79 15.27
CA LYS A 106 24.60 -9.36 15.93
C LYS A 106 25.83 -9.81 15.16
N GLU A 107 25.89 -11.07 14.74
CA GLU A 107 27.04 -11.61 14.02
C GLU A 107 27.12 -11.06 12.58
N LEU A 108 25.97 -10.70 11.98
CA LEU A 108 25.95 -9.92 10.74
C LEU A 108 26.57 -8.52 10.92
N GLU A 109 26.28 -7.82 12.02
CA GLU A 109 26.90 -6.52 12.28
C GLU A 109 28.39 -6.63 12.64
N ASP A 110 28.77 -7.62 13.44
CA ASP A 110 30.18 -7.91 13.77
C ASP A 110 30.98 -8.20 12.49
N THR A 111 30.47 -9.07 11.60
CA THR A 111 31.14 -9.38 10.33
C THR A 111 31.18 -8.18 9.37
N LYS A 112 30.14 -7.34 9.33
CA LYS A 112 30.19 -6.08 8.57
C LYS A 112 31.27 -5.13 9.08
N GLU A 113 31.47 -5.04 10.39
CA GLU A 113 32.54 -4.22 10.99
C GLU A 113 33.93 -4.81 10.70
N GLU A 114 34.09 -6.12 10.82
CA GLU A 114 35.32 -6.82 10.44
C GLU A 114 35.69 -6.59 8.97
N ILE A 115 34.72 -6.68 8.06
CA ILE A 115 34.91 -6.38 6.63
C ILE A 115 35.32 -4.91 6.42
N ARG A 116 34.68 -3.96 7.11
CA ARG A 116 35.03 -2.54 7.04
C ARG A 116 36.47 -2.30 7.50
N HIS A 117 36.85 -2.87 8.64
CA HIS A 117 38.21 -2.76 9.17
C HIS A 117 39.24 -3.42 8.24
N MET A 118 38.96 -4.61 7.70
CA MET A 118 39.83 -5.30 6.75
C MET A 118 40.03 -4.47 5.47
N ARG A 119 38.97 -3.88 4.92
CA ARG A 119 39.06 -2.99 3.75
C ARG A 119 39.91 -1.76 4.04
N ALA A 120 39.70 -1.11 5.19
CA ALA A 120 40.49 0.05 5.58
C ALA A 120 41.97 -0.27 5.79
N ASN A 121 42.29 -1.46 6.30
CA ASN A 121 43.67 -1.96 6.37
C ASN A 121 44.28 -2.17 4.99
N ALA A 122 43.58 -2.92 4.13
CA ALA A 122 44.04 -3.24 2.78
C ALA A 122 44.27 -1.96 1.95
N GLU A 123 43.40 -0.96 2.07
CA GLU A 123 43.56 0.32 1.39
C GLU A 123 44.78 1.09 1.90
N ARG A 124 45.04 1.09 3.21
CA ARG A 124 46.28 1.68 3.76
C ARG A 124 47.53 0.97 3.25
N ASP A 125 47.52 -0.35 3.20
CA ASP A 125 48.67 -1.13 2.76
C ASP A 125 48.90 -0.93 1.25
N MET A 126 47.84 -0.88 0.45
CA MET A 126 47.90 -0.55 -0.97
C MET A 126 48.52 0.83 -1.20
N GLN A 127 48.01 1.87 -0.53
CA GLN A 127 48.57 3.22 -0.62
C GLN A 127 50.03 3.28 -0.18
N HIS A 128 50.41 2.48 0.83
CA HIS A 128 51.80 2.40 1.27
C HIS A 128 52.71 1.77 0.20
N HIS A 129 52.29 0.66 -0.41
CA HIS A 129 53.04 0.02 -1.48
C HIS A 129 53.12 0.88 -2.74
N GLU A 130 52.04 1.56 -3.11
CA GLU A 130 52.04 2.53 -4.21
C GLU A 130 53.08 3.64 -3.98
N ALA A 131 53.13 4.21 -2.76
CA ALA A 131 54.12 5.22 -2.41
C ALA A 131 55.56 4.70 -2.49
N ILE A 132 55.81 3.44 -2.11
CA ILE A 132 57.13 2.79 -2.24
C ILE A 132 57.52 2.63 -3.70
N ILE A 133 56.58 2.18 -4.55
CA ILE A 133 56.83 1.99 -5.98
C ILE A 133 57.14 3.33 -6.64
N GLU A 134 56.33 4.37 -6.38
CA GLU A 134 56.55 5.72 -6.94
C GLU A 134 57.92 6.27 -6.51
N GLU A 135 58.29 6.11 -5.23
CA GLU A 135 59.63 6.51 -4.75
C GLU A 135 60.76 5.74 -5.46
N ALA A 136 60.60 4.43 -5.67
CA ALA A 136 61.58 3.61 -6.35
C ALA A 136 61.74 4.01 -7.82
N GLU A 137 60.65 4.31 -8.51
CA GLU A 137 60.64 4.79 -9.90
C GLU A 137 61.35 6.15 -10.03
N ILE A 138 61.05 7.08 -9.13
CA ILE A 138 61.73 8.39 -9.09
C ILE A 138 63.23 8.21 -8.87
N ARG A 139 63.62 7.41 -7.87
CA ARG A 139 65.04 7.14 -7.57
C ARG A 139 65.75 6.46 -8.74
N TRP A 140 65.09 5.50 -9.41
CA TRP A 140 65.64 4.82 -10.58
C TRP A 140 65.92 5.80 -11.72
N ALA A 141 64.94 6.66 -12.04
CA ALA A 141 65.09 7.69 -13.07
C ALA A 141 66.20 8.71 -12.71
N GLU A 142 66.34 9.08 -11.44
CA GLU A 142 67.43 9.93 -10.96
C GLU A 142 68.78 9.24 -11.14
N VAL A 143 68.95 8.01 -10.67
CA VAL A 143 70.22 7.26 -10.81
C VAL A 143 70.62 7.10 -12.27
N GLN A 144 69.69 6.75 -13.16
CA GLN A 144 69.98 6.65 -14.60
C GLN A 144 70.49 7.98 -15.18
N ARG A 145 69.84 9.09 -14.81
CA ARG A 145 70.26 10.43 -15.23
C ARG A 145 71.66 10.77 -14.71
N GLU A 146 71.92 10.53 -13.43
CA GLU A 146 73.20 10.82 -12.78
C GLU A 146 74.35 9.97 -13.35
N VAL A 147 74.10 8.69 -13.66
CA VAL A 147 75.06 7.84 -14.35
C VAL A 147 75.40 8.41 -15.73
N HIS A 148 74.38 8.81 -16.50
CA HIS A 148 74.59 9.38 -17.83
C HIS A 148 75.35 10.72 -17.78
N GLU A 149 74.99 11.60 -16.83
CA GLU A 149 75.69 12.87 -16.61
C GLU A 149 77.14 12.65 -16.19
N PHE A 150 77.40 11.72 -15.27
CA PHE A 150 78.76 11.39 -14.83
C PHE A 150 79.62 10.83 -15.96
N GLU A 151 79.07 9.89 -16.75
CA GLU A 151 79.76 9.35 -17.93
C GLU A 151 80.13 10.45 -18.93
N LYS A 152 79.18 11.36 -19.19
CA LYS A 152 79.37 12.47 -20.12
C LYS A 152 80.39 13.49 -19.62
N ASP A 153 80.21 13.99 -18.40
CA ASP A 153 80.93 15.17 -17.92
C ASP A 153 82.28 14.83 -17.27
N VAL A 154 82.39 13.63 -16.69
CA VAL A 154 83.59 13.16 -16.02
C VAL A 154 84.32 12.12 -16.88
N VAL A 155 83.73 10.95 -17.14
CA VAL A 155 84.43 9.80 -17.74
C VAL A 155 84.95 10.11 -19.14
N LYS A 156 84.10 10.66 -20.03
CA LYS A 156 84.51 11.03 -21.40
C LYS A 156 85.53 12.17 -21.39
N THR A 157 85.41 13.13 -20.48
CA THR A 157 86.32 14.28 -20.36
C THR A 157 87.73 13.86 -19.90
N ILE A 158 87.84 12.90 -18.99
CA ILE A 158 89.13 12.48 -18.41
C ILE A 158 89.74 11.24 -19.06
N SER A 159 89.04 10.60 -20.01
CA SER A 159 89.42 9.31 -20.61
C SER A 159 90.89 9.25 -21.10
N LYS A 160 91.37 10.32 -21.73
CA LYS A 160 92.76 10.43 -22.23
C LYS A 160 93.78 10.96 -21.20
N LYS A 161 93.32 11.38 -20.01
CA LYS A 161 94.14 12.03 -18.96
C LYS A 161 94.01 11.30 -17.61
N LYS A 162 93.62 10.03 -17.63
CA LYS A 162 93.41 9.21 -16.43
C LYS A 162 94.68 9.17 -15.59
N GLY A 163 94.55 9.37 -14.27
CA GLY A 163 95.68 9.44 -13.34
C GLY A 163 96.37 10.80 -13.24
N SER A 164 95.98 11.79 -14.05
CA SER A 164 96.51 13.16 -13.92
C SER A 164 95.88 13.93 -12.77
N ILE A 165 96.60 14.93 -12.26
CA ILE A 165 96.10 15.90 -11.27
C ILE A 165 94.81 16.58 -11.78
N LEU A 166 94.76 16.91 -13.08
CA LEU A 166 93.60 17.53 -13.70
C LEU A 166 92.36 16.60 -13.70
N ALA A 167 92.55 15.30 -13.95
CA ALA A 167 91.45 14.33 -13.85
C ALA A 167 90.92 14.23 -12.42
N THR A 168 91.80 14.23 -11.43
CA THR A 168 91.43 14.22 -10.00
C THR A 168 90.66 15.48 -9.61
N GLN A 169 91.13 16.65 -10.04
CA GLN A 169 90.43 17.94 -9.81
C GLN A 169 89.02 17.96 -10.44
N LYS A 170 88.85 17.37 -11.64
CA LYS A 170 87.55 17.29 -12.30
C LYS A 170 86.56 16.41 -11.54
N VAL A 171 87.01 15.27 -11.02
CA VAL A 171 86.20 14.39 -10.16
C VAL A 171 85.83 15.09 -8.85
N MET A 172 86.79 15.73 -8.18
CA MET A 172 86.51 16.46 -6.93
C MET A 172 85.49 17.58 -7.15
N LYS A 173 85.64 18.37 -8.21
CA LYS A 173 84.67 19.42 -8.55
C LYS A 173 83.26 18.87 -8.80
N TYR A 174 83.15 17.75 -9.52
CA TYR A 174 81.85 17.09 -9.73
C TYR A 174 81.21 16.68 -8.40
N ILE A 175 81.98 16.07 -7.49
CA ILE A 175 81.48 15.66 -6.17
C ILE A 175 81.01 16.88 -5.35
N GLU A 176 81.78 17.97 -5.36
CA GLU A 176 81.41 19.22 -4.68
C GLU A 176 80.12 19.84 -5.24
N ASP A 177 80.03 19.94 -6.57
CA ASP A 177 78.84 20.48 -7.25
C ASP A 177 77.61 19.60 -6.97
N MET A 178 77.77 18.27 -6.96
CA MET A 178 76.70 17.33 -6.60
C MET A 178 76.24 17.46 -5.15
N ASN A 179 77.17 17.63 -4.21
CA ASN A 179 76.83 17.87 -2.81
C ASN A 179 76.02 19.17 -2.66
N ARG A 180 76.42 20.26 -3.33
CA ARG A 180 75.69 21.54 -3.33
C ARG A 180 74.28 21.42 -3.92
N ARG A 181 74.12 20.69 -5.02
CA ARG A 181 72.79 20.41 -5.61
C ARG A 181 71.92 19.61 -4.64
N ARG A 182 72.47 18.55 -4.02
CA ARG A 182 71.76 17.72 -3.04
C ARG A 182 71.29 18.54 -1.84
N ASP A 183 72.14 19.41 -1.31
CA ASP A 183 71.77 20.32 -0.21
C ASP A 183 70.64 21.27 -0.60
N SER A 184 70.69 21.84 -1.81
CA SER A 184 69.63 22.71 -2.33
C SER A 184 68.28 21.97 -2.45
N ILE A 185 68.29 20.72 -2.93
CA ILE A 185 67.10 19.88 -3.05
C ILE A 185 66.56 19.52 -1.66
N LYS A 186 67.44 19.16 -0.72
CA LYS A 186 67.09 18.87 0.67
C LYS A 186 66.33 20.04 1.31
N ASP A 187 66.81 21.26 1.14
CA ASP A 187 66.15 22.44 1.71
C ASP A 187 64.81 22.74 1.03
N LYS A 188 64.71 22.57 -0.30
CA LYS A 188 63.43 22.67 -1.01
C LYS A 188 62.41 21.62 -0.52
N LEU A 189 62.83 20.37 -0.34
CA LEU A 189 61.97 19.30 0.17
C LEU A 189 61.53 19.55 1.61
N ARG A 190 62.42 20.07 2.47
CA ARG A 190 62.08 20.47 3.84
C ARG A 190 60.97 21.53 3.86
N LEU A 191 61.11 22.59 3.06
CA LEU A 191 60.09 23.64 2.95
C LEU A 191 58.75 23.08 2.45
N LYS A 192 58.78 22.21 1.43
CA LYS A 192 57.56 21.55 0.91
C LYS A 192 56.91 20.67 1.97
N ASN A 193 57.70 19.92 2.75
CA ASN A 193 57.19 19.07 3.83
C ASN A 193 56.48 19.89 4.92
N VAL A 194 57.06 21.02 5.34
CA VAL A 194 56.44 21.93 6.31
C VAL A 194 55.13 22.50 5.76
N SER A 195 55.11 22.95 4.50
CA SER A 195 53.90 23.46 3.84
C SER A 195 52.78 22.42 3.79
N LEU A 196 53.10 21.19 3.36
CA LEU A 196 52.13 20.09 3.31
C LEU A 196 51.62 19.70 4.70
N LYS A 197 52.47 19.73 5.74
CA LYS A 197 52.03 19.51 7.13
C LYS A 197 51.01 20.55 7.58
N VAL A 198 51.21 21.82 7.23
CA VAL A 198 50.26 22.90 7.55
C VAL A 198 48.94 22.71 6.78
N GLN A 199 49.00 22.39 5.48
CA GLN A 199 47.79 22.10 4.70
C GLN A 199 47.01 20.90 5.24
N ARG A 200 47.69 19.80 5.59
CA ARG A 200 47.07 18.64 6.23
C ARG A 200 46.35 19.02 7.51
N LYS A 201 47.00 19.81 8.39
CA LYS A 201 46.37 20.29 9.64
C LYS A 201 45.13 21.14 9.35
N LYS A 202 45.18 22.02 8.35
CA LYS A 202 44.04 22.86 7.95
C LYS A 202 42.87 22.00 7.47
N VAL A 203 43.10 21.04 6.58
CA VAL A 203 42.07 20.14 6.05
C VAL A 203 41.45 19.29 7.16
N LEU A 204 42.27 18.72 8.05
CA LEU A 204 41.76 17.98 9.21
C LEU A 204 40.93 18.85 10.17
N SER A 205 41.29 20.12 10.35
CA SER A 205 40.50 21.05 11.14
C SER A 205 39.15 21.38 10.49
N GLN A 206 39.13 21.54 9.16
CA GLN A 206 37.90 21.76 8.41
C GLN A 206 36.99 20.52 8.42
N LEU A 207 37.57 19.33 8.37
CA LEU A 207 36.84 18.08 8.49
C LEU A 207 36.16 18.00 9.86
N ARG A 208 36.90 18.23 10.96
CA ARG A 208 36.31 18.25 12.31
C ARG A 208 35.20 19.29 12.47
N GLN A 209 35.40 20.50 11.96
CA GLN A 209 34.34 21.52 12.01
C GLN A 209 33.08 21.07 11.25
N LYS A 210 33.23 20.38 10.11
CA LYS A 210 32.09 19.83 9.37
C LYS A 210 31.44 18.65 10.08
N GLU A 211 32.22 17.82 10.76
CA GLU A 211 31.71 16.73 11.60
C GLU A 211 30.90 17.29 12.79
N GLU A 212 31.41 18.31 13.49
CA GLU A 212 30.70 18.99 14.60
C GLU A 212 29.41 19.69 14.12
N VAL A 213 29.40 20.28 12.91
CA VAL A 213 28.18 20.84 12.31
C VAL A 213 27.22 19.73 11.84
N GLY A 214 27.74 18.57 11.44
CA GLY A 214 26.95 17.37 11.16
C GLY A 214 26.35 16.76 12.43
N GLU A 215 27.05 16.84 13.56
CA GLU A 215 26.59 16.42 14.88
C GLU A 215 25.45 17.31 15.40
N ALA A 216 25.33 18.55 14.91
CA ALA A 216 24.18 19.42 15.18
C ALA A 216 22.89 18.98 14.45
N LEU A 217 22.99 18.12 13.42
CA LEU A 217 21.86 17.47 12.78
C LEU A 217 21.86 16.01 13.23
N HIS A 218 21.36 15.74 14.45
CA HIS A 218 21.37 14.38 14.96
C HIS A 218 20.53 13.48 14.06
N ASP A 219 21.03 12.27 13.79
CA ASP A 219 20.26 11.23 13.10
C ASP A 219 18.90 10.98 13.79
N VAL A 220 18.84 11.22 15.10
CA VAL A 220 17.61 11.20 15.92
C VAL A 220 16.61 12.26 15.48
N ASP A 221 17.04 13.50 15.22
CA ASP A 221 16.15 14.58 14.75
C ASP A 221 15.61 14.25 13.35
N PHE A 222 16.44 13.67 12.49
CA PHE A 222 16.02 13.24 11.16
C PHE A 222 15.04 12.05 11.21
N GLN A 223 15.27 11.09 12.12
CA GLN A 223 14.34 10.01 12.37
C GLN A 223 13.03 10.52 12.98
N GLN A 224 13.08 11.50 13.90
CA GLN A 224 11.91 12.13 14.47
C GLN A 224 11.08 12.84 13.39
N LEU A 225 11.70 13.63 12.52
CA LEU A 225 11.02 14.27 11.39
C LEU A 225 10.37 13.25 10.44
N LYS A 226 11.01 12.10 10.20
CA LYS A 226 10.41 11.01 9.42
C LYS A 226 9.18 10.42 10.10
N ILE A 227 9.24 10.20 11.41
CA ILE A 227 8.12 9.68 12.20
C ILE A 227 6.96 10.69 12.19
N GLU A 228 7.23 11.97 12.45
CA GLU A 228 6.22 13.03 12.43
C GLU A 228 5.57 13.15 11.04
N ASN A 229 6.36 13.11 9.97
CA ASN A 229 5.84 13.15 8.61
C ASN A 229 4.94 11.95 8.30
N ALA A 230 5.36 10.73 8.68
CA ALA A 230 4.54 9.53 8.53
C ALA A 230 3.21 9.64 9.29
N GLN A 231 3.24 10.15 10.54
CA GLN A 231 2.03 10.38 11.34
C GLN A 231 1.10 11.42 10.70
N PHE A 232 1.65 12.51 10.14
CA PHE A 232 0.83 13.51 9.44
C PHE A 232 0.19 12.95 8.17
N LEU A 233 0.92 12.12 7.40
CA LEU A 233 0.37 11.45 6.22
C LEU A 233 -0.78 10.51 6.59
N GLU A 234 -0.62 9.71 7.65
CA GLU A 234 -1.68 8.82 8.14
C GLU A 234 -2.91 9.60 8.63
N ALA A 235 -2.70 10.72 9.33
CA ALA A 235 -3.80 11.59 9.76
C ALA A 235 -4.53 12.23 8.57
N ILE A 236 -3.81 12.67 7.55
CA ILE A 236 -4.39 13.21 6.31
C ILE A 236 -5.22 12.13 5.60
N GLU A 237 -4.68 10.91 5.48
CA GLU A 237 -5.37 9.80 4.83
C GLU A 237 -6.66 9.42 5.58
N THR A 238 -6.61 9.34 6.91
CA THR A 238 -7.78 9.09 7.76
C THR A 238 -8.86 10.15 7.55
N ARG A 239 -8.49 11.44 7.54
CA ARG A 239 -9.44 12.55 7.31
C ARG A 239 -10.01 12.54 5.89
N ASN A 240 -9.21 12.15 4.89
CA ASN A 240 -9.70 12.00 3.52
C ASN A 240 -10.73 10.86 3.42
N GLN A 241 -10.50 9.74 4.08
CA GLN A 241 -11.46 8.62 4.13
C GLN A 241 -12.76 9.03 4.81
N GLU A 242 -12.69 9.72 5.96
CA GLU A 242 -13.88 10.29 6.63
C GLU A 242 -14.64 11.25 5.72
N LEU A 243 -13.94 12.14 5.00
CA LEU A 243 -14.55 13.07 4.06
C LEU A 243 -15.28 12.35 2.93
N ILE A 244 -14.69 11.28 2.38
CA ILE A 244 -15.33 10.47 1.34
C ILE A 244 -16.60 9.80 1.88
N GLN A 245 -16.55 9.21 3.07
CA GLN A 245 -17.73 8.60 3.69
C GLN A 245 -18.86 9.61 3.91
N LEU A 246 -18.53 10.79 4.44
CA LEU A 246 -19.50 11.87 4.63
C LEU A 246 -20.11 12.35 3.31
N LYS A 247 -19.30 12.47 2.25
CA LYS A 247 -19.82 12.83 0.91
C LYS A 247 -20.79 11.78 0.38
N LEU A 248 -20.49 10.49 0.53
CA LEU A 248 -21.38 9.41 0.12
C LEU A 248 -22.69 9.43 0.93
N ALA A 249 -22.61 9.56 2.25
CA ALA A 249 -23.78 9.65 3.12
C ALA A 249 -24.65 10.89 2.79
N SER A 250 -24.02 12.04 2.55
CA SER A 250 -24.70 13.26 2.12
C SER A 250 -25.38 13.09 0.75
N GLY A 251 -24.71 12.45 -0.20
CA GLY A 251 -25.26 12.15 -1.53
C GLY A 251 -26.50 11.24 -1.44
N ASN A 252 -26.40 10.15 -0.68
CA ASN A 252 -27.52 9.24 -0.44
C ASN A 252 -28.70 9.95 0.23
N THR A 253 -28.43 10.75 1.27
CA THR A 253 -29.46 11.52 1.97
C THR A 253 -30.15 12.50 1.03
N LEU A 254 -29.40 13.17 0.15
CA LEU A 254 -29.94 14.11 -0.84
C LEU A 254 -30.78 13.38 -1.90
N GLN A 255 -30.38 12.18 -2.32
CA GLN A 255 -31.17 11.34 -3.22
C GLN A 255 -32.50 10.96 -2.56
N VAL A 256 -32.46 10.46 -1.32
CA VAL A 256 -33.67 10.13 -0.55
C VAL A 256 -34.58 11.36 -0.40
N LEU A 257 -34.03 12.51 -0.01
CA LEU A 257 -34.77 13.76 0.13
C LEU A 257 -35.46 14.16 -1.19
N ASN A 258 -34.75 14.08 -2.31
CA ASN A 258 -35.32 14.38 -3.63
C ASN A 258 -36.47 13.42 -3.98
N THR A 259 -36.34 12.12 -3.68
CA THR A 259 -37.45 11.18 -3.91
C THR A 259 -38.70 11.53 -3.10
N TYR A 260 -38.55 11.92 -1.83
CA TYR A 260 -39.66 12.35 -0.99
C TYR A 260 -40.26 13.68 -1.46
N LYS A 261 -39.41 14.63 -1.87
CA LYS A 261 -39.86 15.90 -2.47
C LYS A 261 -40.72 15.66 -3.71
N SER A 262 -40.29 14.78 -4.62
CA SER A 262 -41.06 14.42 -5.81
C SER A 262 -42.37 13.68 -5.48
N LYS A 263 -42.37 12.80 -4.46
CA LYS A 263 -43.60 12.13 -3.98
C LYS A 263 -44.59 13.14 -3.41
N LEU A 264 -44.12 14.07 -2.60
CA LEU A 264 -44.92 15.12 -2.00
C LEU A 264 -45.51 16.06 -3.06
N GLN A 265 -44.70 16.48 -4.04
CA GLN A 265 -45.16 17.31 -5.15
C GLN A 265 -46.31 16.64 -5.93
N ARG A 266 -46.14 15.34 -6.28
CA ARG A 266 -47.21 14.56 -6.93
C ARG A 266 -48.48 14.46 -6.08
N ALA A 267 -48.35 14.26 -4.77
CA ALA A 267 -49.49 14.20 -3.87
C ALA A 267 -50.22 15.55 -3.77
N MET A 268 -49.48 16.67 -3.74
CA MET A 268 -50.05 18.02 -3.77
C MET A 268 -50.79 18.29 -5.09
N GLU A 269 -50.20 17.92 -6.23
CA GLU A 269 -50.84 18.07 -7.55
C GLU A 269 -52.13 17.25 -7.63
N MET A 270 -52.11 16.00 -7.15
CA MET A 270 -53.30 15.14 -7.09
C MET A 270 -54.38 15.68 -6.15
N SER A 271 -54.00 16.22 -4.99
CA SER A 271 -54.94 16.88 -4.08
C SER A 271 -55.57 18.12 -4.72
N SER A 272 -54.78 18.92 -5.43
CA SER A 272 -55.28 20.08 -6.17
C SER A 272 -56.25 19.68 -7.28
N SER A 273 -55.95 18.61 -8.04
CA SER A 273 -56.87 18.10 -9.08
C SER A 273 -58.16 17.54 -8.48
N LEU A 274 -58.07 16.77 -7.39
CA LEU A 274 -59.24 16.25 -6.69
C LEU A 274 -60.11 17.37 -6.13
N ASN A 275 -59.52 18.41 -5.55
CA ASN A 275 -60.28 19.58 -5.08
C ASN A 275 -61.04 20.26 -6.22
N LYS A 276 -60.42 20.41 -7.40
CA LYS A 276 -61.11 20.92 -8.60
C LYS A 276 -62.25 20.00 -9.04
N GLU A 277 -62.04 18.69 -9.03
CA GLU A 277 -63.06 17.71 -9.40
C GLU A 277 -64.24 17.70 -8.40
N ILE A 278 -63.96 17.85 -7.11
CA ILE A 278 -64.98 18.00 -6.07
C ILE A 278 -65.81 19.27 -6.30
N LEU A 279 -65.16 20.41 -6.57
CA LEU A 279 -65.86 21.67 -6.87
C LEU A 279 -66.79 21.50 -8.09
N LEU A 280 -66.29 20.94 -9.19
CA LEU A 280 -67.10 20.68 -10.39
C LEU A 280 -68.27 19.74 -10.12
N ARG A 281 -68.07 18.68 -9.32
CA ARG A 281 -69.15 17.78 -8.92
C ARG A 281 -70.20 18.46 -8.05
N ASN A 282 -69.79 19.32 -7.12
CA ASN A 282 -70.71 20.08 -6.28
C ASN A 282 -71.55 21.05 -7.12
N GLU A 283 -70.94 21.79 -8.06
CA GLU A 283 -71.67 22.66 -8.99
C GLU A 283 -72.69 21.89 -9.84
N LEU A 284 -72.31 20.69 -10.30
CA LEU A 284 -73.22 19.81 -11.04
C LEU A 284 -74.37 19.31 -10.15
N LEU A 285 -74.10 18.92 -8.91
CA LEU A 285 -75.12 18.50 -7.95
C LEU A 285 -76.11 19.63 -7.68
N GLU A 286 -75.64 20.86 -7.41
CA GLU A 286 -76.49 22.03 -7.23
C GLU A 286 -77.37 22.32 -8.45
N LYS A 287 -76.86 22.06 -9.66
CA LYS A 287 -77.65 22.19 -10.89
C LYS A 287 -78.74 21.12 -10.98
N ILE A 288 -78.39 19.85 -10.71
CA ILE A 288 -79.35 18.74 -10.71
C ILE A 288 -80.42 18.93 -9.65
N GLU A 289 -80.07 19.40 -8.45
CA GLU A 289 -81.04 19.70 -7.39
C GLU A 289 -82.03 20.78 -7.82
N ARG A 290 -81.55 21.88 -8.43
CA ARG A 290 -82.42 22.92 -9.00
C ARG A 290 -83.34 22.38 -10.09
N GLU A 291 -82.80 21.59 -11.02
CA GLU A 291 -83.59 20.94 -12.08
C GLU A 291 -84.63 19.97 -11.49
N THR A 292 -84.29 19.24 -10.43
CA THR A 292 -85.19 18.29 -9.75
C THR A 292 -86.36 19.02 -9.10
N ILE A 293 -86.10 20.12 -8.38
CA ILE A 293 -87.15 20.96 -7.79
C ILE A 293 -88.08 21.50 -8.89
N GLN A 294 -87.52 22.01 -9.99
CA GLN A 294 -88.30 22.52 -11.11
C GLN A 294 -89.20 21.44 -11.74
N VAL A 295 -88.66 20.24 -11.96
CA VAL A 295 -89.41 19.09 -12.50
C VAL A 295 -90.50 18.64 -11.53
N GLU A 296 -90.25 18.67 -10.22
CA GLU A 296 -91.26 18.34 -9.21
C GLU A 296 -92.41 19.36 -9.18
N GLU A 297 -92.11 20.66 -9.28
CA GLU A 297 -93.12 21.71 -9.40
C GLU A 297 -93.98 21.53 -10.66
N ASP A 298 -93.33 21.27 -11.80
CA ASP A 298 -94.03 21.09 -13.07
C ASP A 298 -94.86 19.80 -13.08
N ARG A 299 -94.37 18.72 -12.46
CA ARG A 299 -95.15 17.51 -12.19
C ARG A 299 -96.38 17.84 -11.34
N ALA A 300 -96.23 18.59 -10.25
CA ALA A 300 -97.34 18.95 -9.38
C ALA A 300 -98.41 19.79 -10.10
N LYS A 301 -98.00 20.76 -10.93
CA LYS A 301 -98.90 21.55 -11.79
C LYS A 301 -99.65 20.65 -12.78
N ALA A 302 -98.94 19.77 -13.47
CA ALA A 302 -99.52 18.83 -14.42
C ALA A 302 -100.50 17.85 -13.76
N GLU A 303 -100.16 17.32 -12.59
CA GLU A 303 -101.04 16.45 -11.78
C GLU A 303 -102.31 17.19 -11.32
N ALA A 304 -102.18 18.44 -10.85
CA ALA A 304 -103.31 19.26 -10.44
C ALA A 304 -104.26 19.53 -11.62
N LEU A 305 -103.71 19.86 -12.79
CA LEU A 305 -104.47 20.04 -14.02
C LEU A 305 -105.16 18.73 -14.45
N ASN A 306 -104.46 17.60 -14.42
CA ASN A 306 -105.02 16.29 -14.76
C ASN A 306 -106.16 15.91 -13.81
N LYS A 307 -106.00 16.13 -12.50
CA LYS A 307 -107.08 15.95 -11.50
C LYS A 307 -108.29 16.82 -11.82
N LYS A 308 -108.09 18.09 -12.21
CA LYS A 308 -109.19 19.01 -12.60
C LYS A 308 -109.92 18.51 -13.85
N LEU A 309 -109.18 18.12 -14.89
CA LEU A 309 -109.76 17.58 -16.12
C LEU A 309 -110.52 16.27 -15.87
N ARG A 310 -109.99 15.37 -15.03
CA ARG A 310 -110.70 14.15 -14.62
C ARG A 310 -111.99 14.45 -13.85
N LYS A 311 -112.00 15.44 -12.96
CA LYS A 311 -113.22 15.91 -12.29
C LYS A 311 -114.23 16.45 -13.30
N GLN A 312 -113.81 17.32 -14.20
CA GLN A 312 -114.67 17.85 -15.27
C GLN A 312 -115.24 16.72 -16.14
N LEU A 313 -114.45 15.70 -16.48
CA LEU A 313 -114.90 14.53 -17.23
C LEU A 313 -115.93 13.69 -16.45
N ALA A 314 -115.75 13.55 -15.13
CA ALA A 314 -116.69 12.82 -14.27
C ALA A 314 -118.01 13.58 -14.04
N GLU A 315 -117.93 14.90 -13.91
CA GLU A 315 -119.09 15.81 -13.76
C GLU A 315 -119.81 16.04 -15.09
N PHE A 316 -119.12 15.85 -16.22
CA PHE A 316 -119.71 15.98 -17.55
C PHE A 316 -120.81 14.93 -17.75
N ARG A 317 -122.05 15.42 -17.80
CA ARG A 317 -123.22 14.67 -18.25
C ARG A 317 -123.60 15.21 -19.62
N ALA A 318 -123.39 14.39 -20.65
CA ALA A 318 -123.86 14.71 -21.98
C ALA A 318 -125.39 14.91 -21.94
N PRO A 319 -125.92 16.08 -22.38
CA PRO A 319 -127.35 16.28 -22.48
C PRO A 319 -127.97 15.20 -23.38
N GLN A 320 -129.14 14.70 -23.01
CA GLN A 320 -129.86 13.75 -23.84
C GLN A 320 -130.09 14.41 -25.22
N VAL A 321 -129.72 13.73 -26.31
CA VAL A 321 -129.68 14.30 -27.67
C VAL A 321 -130.97 15.04 -28.02
N MET A 322 -132.12 14.47 -27.65
CA MET A 322 -133.43 15.08 -27.87
C MET A 322 -133.69 16.35 -27.04
N GLY A 323 -133.10 16.46 -25.85
CA GLY A 323 -133.14 17.68 -25.04
C GLY A 323 -132.35 18.81 -25.67
N TYR A 324 -131.13 18.53 -26.14
CA TYR A 324 -130.31 19.53 -26.85
C TYR A 324 -130.95 19.98 -28.17
N VAL A 325 -131.55 19.05 -28.92
CA VAL A 325 -132.27 19.38 -30.17
C VAL A 325 -133.48 20.28 -29.88
N ARG A 326 -134.26 20.01 -28.82
CA ARG A 326 -135.40 20.86 -28.43
C ARG A 326 -134.95 22.25 -28.02
N GLU A 327 -133.94 22.36 -27.15
CA GLU A 327 -133.38 23.67 -26.74
C GLU A 327 -132.79 24.43 -27.94
N LYS A 328 -132.16 23.74 -28.90
CA LYS A 328 -131.63 24.36 -30.12
C LYS A 328 -132.74 24.84 -31.07
N ILE A 329 -133.84 24.10 -31.18
CA ILE A 329 -135.04 24.55 -31.91
C ILE A 329 -135.64 25.78 -31.22
N LEU A 330 -135.79 25.74 -29.89
CA LEU A 330 -136.35 26.83 -29.10
C LEU A 330 -135.48 28.09 -29.19
N ASN A 331 -134.15 27.95 -29.14
CA ASN A 331 -133.21 29.05 -29.36
C ASN A 331 -133.32 29.61 -30.78
N GLY A 332 -133.44 28.74 -31.79
CA GLY A 332 -133.68 29.17 -33.17
C GLY A 332 -135.03 29.87 -33.38
N ASP A 333 -136.06 29.48 -32.64
CA ASP A 333 -137.38 30.13 -32.69
C ASP A 333 -137.35 31.47 -31.95
N LEU A 334 -136.64 31.59 -30.83
CA LEU A 334 -136.37 32.86 -30.16
C LEU A 334 -135.55 33.81 -31.05
N GLU A 335 -134.53 33.32 -31.77
CA GLU A 335 -133.79 34.11 -32.76
C GLU A 335 -134.69 34.61 -33.90
N LYS A 336 -135.63 33.78 -34.37
CA LYS A 336 -136.64 34.21 -35.37
C LYS A 336 -137.61 35.24 -34.78
N SER A 337 -138.02 35.07 -33.52
CA SER A 337 -138.85 36.04 -32.81
C SER A 337 -138.13 37.37 -32.63
N ILE A 338 -136.85 37.35 -32.23
CA ILE A 338 -135.99 38.54 -32.16
C ILE A 338 -135.94 39.22 -33.54
N LYS A 339 -135.64 38.48 -34.62
CA LYS A 339 -135.65 39.02 -35.99
C LYS A 339 -137.01 39.55 -36.45
N MET A 340 -138.11 38.95 -35.98
CA MET A 340 -139.47 39.44 -36.23
C MET A 340 -139.76 40.73 -35.46
N TRP A 341 -139.31 40.84 -34.22
CA TRP A 341 -139.42 42.06 -33.42
C TRP A 341 -138.53 43.16 -33.99
N GLU A 342 -137.30 42.85 -34.40
CA GLU A 342 -136.39 43.76 -35.12
C GLU A 342 -137.06 44.28 -36.40
N ARG A 343 -137.66 43.40 -37.24
CA ARG A 343 -138.43 43.83 -38.43
C ARG A 343 -139.68 44.64 -38.10
N LYS A 344 -140.37 44.36 -36.98
CA LYS A 344 -141.54 45.13 -36.54
C LYS A 344 -141.14 46.53 -36.03
N VAL A 345 -139.96 46.66 -35.43
CA VAL A 345 -139.35 47.94 -35.07
C VAL A 345 -138.93 48.70 -36.34
N GLU A 346 -138.31 48.02 -37.30
CA GLU A 346 -137.89 48.61 -38.60
C GLU A 346 -139.07 49.10 -39.47
N ILE A 347 -140.25 48.47 -39.37
CA ILE A 347 -141.49 48.89 -40.05
C ILE A 347 -142.24 50.00 -39.28
N ALA A 348 -142.00 50.12 -37.97
CA ALA A 348 -142.51 51.22 -37.15
C ALA A 348 -141.65 52.50 -37.26
N GLU A 349 -140.40 52.38 -37.73
CA GLU A 349 -139.46 53.47 -38.00
C GLU A 349 -139.44 53.93 -39.48
N LYS A 350 -140.44 53.48 -40.26
CA LYS A 350 -140.64 53.82 -41.68
C LYS A 350 -140.88 55.31 -41.94
#